data_AF-A0A1W9MAJ1-F1
#
_entry.id   AF-A0A1W9MAJ1-F1
#
_cell.length_a   1.000
_cell.length_b   1.000
_cell.length_c   1.000
_cell.angle_alpha   90.00
_cell.angle_beta   90.00
_cell.angle_gamma   90.00
#
_symmetry.space_group_name_H-M   'P 1'
#
loop_
_entity.id
_entity.type
_entity.pdbx_description
1 polymer ?
#
loop_
_entity_poly.entity_id
_entity_poly.type
_entity_poly.pdbx_seq_one_letter_code
_entity_poly.pdbx_strand_id
1 'polypeptide(L)'
;MLKKQAVLFIFFIGIMAGAGDVKGAEKHNMSSQPLPALEEIKPVPEIGEIAPVPEIKETAPPSEIKGTKTDTESDGASSDQNKNKKKEFRGLFGTLDRIGEQDVVINDNLCNLSSSIQYYSKNGKEISKSSFKDGERVGFMMNPADSYEVMSIWKIK
;
A
#
# COMPACT_ATOMS: atom_id res chain seq x y z
N MET A 1 39.61 2.13 -9.38
CA MET A 1 38.88 1.98 -10.66
C MET A 1 38.44 0.53 -10.80
N LEU A 2 37.16 0.22 -10.55
CA LEU A 2 36.65 -1.15 -10.55
C LEU A 2 35.41 -1.22 -11.46
N LYS A 3 35.59 -1.86 -12.62
CA LYS A 3 34.53 -2.15 -13.60
C LYS A 3 33.48 -3.07 -12.96
N LYS A 4 32.22 -2.66 -12.90
CA LYS A 4 31.09 -3.56 -12.62
C LYS A 4 30.15 -3.54 -13.81
N GLN A 5 29.89 -4.77 -14.29
CA GLN A 5 29.29 -5.12 -15.56
C GLN A 5 27.81 -4.72 -15.61
N ALA A 6 27.39 -4.17 -16.74
CA ALA A 6 25.99 -3.98 -17.08
C ALA A 6 25.36 -5.35 -17.37
N VAL A 7 24.33 -5.71 -16.61
CA VAL A 7 23.50 -6.89 -16.90
C VAL A 7 22.47 -6.49 -17.94
N LEU A 8 22.66 -7.00 -19.15
CA LEU A 8 21.78 -6.83 -20.30
C LEU A 8 20.61 -7.83 -20.18
N PHE A 9 19.42 -7.34 -19.88
CA PHE A 9 18.19 -8.14 -19.96
C PHE A 9 17.62 -8.04 -21.38
N ILE A 10 17.82 -9.09 -22.18
CA ILE A 10 17.18 -9.24 -23.49
C ILE A 10 15.82 -9.91 -23.28
N PHE A 11 14.75 -9.18 -23.60
CA PHE A 11 13.38 -9.67 -23.77
C PHE A 11 13.28 -10.62 -24.97
N PHE A 12 12.50 -11.71 -24.89
CA PHE A 12 11.73 -12.25 -26.04
C PHE A 12 10.70 -13.32 -25.59
N ILE A 13 9.69 -13.49 -26.46
CA ILE A 13 8.63 -14.53 -26.54
C ILE A 13 7.29 -14.11 -25.90
N GLY A 14 6.19 -13.95 -26.64
CA GLY A 14 5.96 -14.21 -28.06
C GLY A 14 4.59 -13.67 -28.52
N ILE A 15 4.59 -13.08 -29.71
CA ILE A 15 3.39 -12.75 -30.48
C ILE A 15 3.01 -14.01 -31.26
N MET A 16 1.88 -14.63 -30.94
CA MET A 16 1.27 -15.63 -31.82
C MET A 16 0.36 -14.91 -32.82
N ALA A 17 0.91 -14.68 -34.01
CA ALA A 17 0.15 -14.34 -35.20
C ALA A 17 -0.54 -15.62 -35.71
N GLY A 18 -1.84 -15.73 -35.46
CA GLY A 18 -2.69 -16.73 -36.11
C GLY A 18 -3.22 -16.18 -37.42
N ALA A 19 -2.62 -16.59 -38.53
CA ALA A 19 -3.19 -16.42 -39.87
C ALA A 19 -4.27 -17.50 -40.09
N GLY A 20 -5.53 -17.08 -40.12
CA GLY A 20 -6.66 -17.90 -40.53
C GLY A 20 -7.38 -17.21 -41.68
N ASP A 21 -7.00 -17.54 -42.91
CA ASP A 21 -7.80 -17.26 -44.10
C ASP A 21 -9.11 -18.05 -44.01
N VAL A 22 -10.23 -17.34 -43.80
CA VAL A 22 -11.56 -17.90 -44.06
C VAL A 22 -12.33 -16.93 -44.96
N LYS A 23 -12.30 -17.28 -46.23
CA LYS A 23 -13.10 -16.71 -47.31
C LYS A 23 -14.54 -17.16 -47.12
N GLY A 24 -15.38 -16.28 -46.58
CA GLY A 24 -16.81 -16.52 -46.41
C GLY A 24 -17.59 -15.23 -46.59
N ALA A 25 -18.08 -15.00 -47.81
CA ALA A 25 -19.04 -13.96 -48.08
C ALA A 25 -20.39 -14.36 -47.48
N GLU A 26 -20.88 -13.62 -46.49
CA GLU A 26 -22.27 -13.71 -46.07
C GLU A 26 -22.85 -12.32 -45.81
N LYS A 27 -24.09 -12.19 -46.24
CA LYS A 27 -24.79 -10.98 -46.62
C LYS A 27 -25.17 -10.16 -45.39
N HIS A 28 -25.19 -8.85 -45.60
CA HIS A 28 -25.82 -7.87 -44.74
C HIS A 28 -27.20 -8.33 -44.26
N ASN A 29 -27.35 -8.49 -42.95
CA ASN A 29 -28.64 -8.46 -42.29
C ASN A 29 -28.54 -7.43 -41.16
N MET A 30 -28.87 -6.18 -41.49
CA MET A 30 -29.06 -5.12 -40.50
C MET A 30 -30.31 -5.47 -39.68
N SER A 31 -30.14 -6.30 -38.66
CA SER A 31 -31.15 -6.47 -37.62
C SER A 31 -31.06 -5.27 -36.69
N SER A 32 -31.94 -4.30 -36.92
CA SER A 32 -32.19 -3.19 -36.01
C SER A 32 -32.75 -3.75 -34.69
N GLN A 33 -31.87 -4.13 -33.76
CA GLN A 33 -32.28 -4.38 -32.39
C GLN A 33 -32.76 -3.05 -31.77
N PRO A 34 -33.98 -2.97 -31.24
CA PRO A 34 -34.43 -1.80 -30.50
C PRO A 34 -33.59 -1.65 -29.23
N LEU A 35 -33.15 -0.41 -28.96
CA LEU A 35 -32.42 -0.07 -27.73
C LEU A 35 -33.27 -0.43 -26.50
N PRO A 36 -32.68 -0.95 -25.42
CA PRO A 36 -33.41 -1.23 -24.19
C PRO A 36 -33.99 0.08 -23.62
N ALA A 37 -35.26 0.03 -23.23
CA ALA A 37 -35.95 1.13 -22.56
C ALA A 37 -35.21 1.48 -21.26
N LEU A 38 -34.91 2.76 -21.09
CA LEU A 38 -34.41 3.31 -19.83
C LEU A 38 -35.50 3.17 -18.77
N GLU A 39 -35.32 2.26 -17.82
CA GLU A 39 -36.17 2.20 -16.64
C GLU A 39 -35.95 3.47 -15.79
N GLU A 40 -37.08 4.10 -15.44
CA GLU A 40 -37.15 5.33 -14.64
C GLU A 40 -36.52 5.11 -13.26
N ILE A 41 -35.48 5.88 -12.96
CA ILE A 41 -34.73 5.80 -11.70
C ILE A 41 -35.66 6.30 -10.59
N LYS A 42 -35.93 5.45 -9.58
CA LYS A 42 -36.74 5.82 -8.41
C LYS A 42 -36.10 7.01 -7.66
N PRO A 43 -36.90 7.93 -7.09
CA PRO A 43 -36.39 9.08 -6.35
C PRO A 43 -35.57 8.62 -5.13
N VAL A 44 -34.41 9.27 -4.95
CA VAL A 44 -33.50 9.05 -3.83
C VAL A 44 -34.16 9.54 -2.53
N PRO A 45 -34.10 8.79 -1.42
CA PRO A 45 -34.67 9.23 -0.15
C PRO A 45 -33.99 10.51 0.35
N GLU A 46 -34.80 11.41 0.89
CA GLU A 46 -34.40 12.69 1.44
C GLU A 46 -33.50 12.48 2.67
N ILE A 47 -32.30 13.08 2.65
CA ILE A 47 -31.33 12.97 3.74
C ILE A 47 -31.80 13.90 4.85
N GLY A 48 -32.24 13.32 5.98
CA GLY A 48 -32.66 14.08 7.16
C GLY A 48 -31.54 14.97 7.71
N GLU A 49 -31.92 16.13 8.25
CA GLU A 49 -30.99 17.12 8.82
C GLU A 49 -30.08 16.49 9.89
N ILE A 50 -28.78 16.69 9.69
CA ILE A 50 -27.73 16.35 10.65
C ILE A 50 -27.82 17.27 11.86
N ALA A 51 -27.93 16.67 13.06
CA ALA A 51 -27.90 17.40 14.32
C ALA A 51 -26.56 18.16 14.49
N PRO A 52 -26.57 19.31 15.21
CA PRO A 52 -25.37 20.11 15.42
C PRO A 52 -24.32 19.33 16.23
N VAL A 53 -23.10 19.29 15.70
CA VAL A 53 -21.92 18.68 16.34
C VAL A 53 -21.55 19.47 17.60
N PRO A 54 -21.28 18.83 18.75
CA PRO A 54 -20.87 19.53 19.95
C PRO A 54 -19.49 20.19 19.79
N GLU A 55 -19.42 21.45 20.19
CA GLU A 55 -18.22 22.29 20.18
C GLU A 55 -17.16 21.72 21.15
N ILE A 56 -16.07 21.20 20.59
CA ILE A 56 -14.91 20.73 21.34
C ILE A 56 -14.17 21.94 21.89
N LYS A 57 -14.22 22.13 23.22
CA LYS A 57 -13.40 23.09 23.93
C LYS A 57 -11.93 22.68 23.82
N GLU A 58 -11.16 23.50 23.10
CA GLU A 58 -9.71 23.41 22.94
C GLU A 58 -9.05 23.31 24.31
N THR A 59 -8.43 22.16 24.59
CA THR A 59 -7.67 21.95 25.82
C THR A 59 -6.20 22.24 25.50
N ALA A 60 -5.56 23.00 26.39
CA ALA A 60 -4.25 23.65 26.29
C ALA A 60 -3.12 22.89 25.54
N PRO A 61 -2.13 23.63 24.97
CA PRO A 61 -1.05 23.04 24.18
C PRO A 61 -0.13 22.12 25.00
N PRO A 62 0.42 21.05 24.39
CA PRO A 62 1.34 20.15 25.07
C PRO A 62 2.66 20.87 25.37
N SER A 63 3.07 20.80 26.64
CA SER A 63 4.33 21.35 27.13
C SER A 63 5.54 20.66 26.47
N GLU A 64 6.53 21.49 26.12
CA GLU A 64 7.82 21.14 25.51
C GLU A 64 8.55 20.00 26.24
N ILE A 65 8.86 18.94 25.50
CA ILE A 65 9.75 17.88 25.98
C ILE A 65 11.18 18.37 25.78
N LYS A 66 11.80 18.77 26.89
CA LYS A 66 13.17 19.25 27.03
C LYS A 66 14.17 18.18 26.55
N GLY A 67 14.91 18.49 25.49
CA GLY A 67 15.99 17.65 24.97
C GLY A 67 17.12 17.45 25.99
N THR A 68 17.48 16.20 26.23
CA THR A 68 18.72 15.82 26.90
C THR A 68 19.81 15.61 25.86
N LYS A 69 20.82 16.49 25.91
CA LYS A 69 22.10 16.34 25.24
C LYS A 69 22.80 15.07 25.72
N THR A 70 23.30 14.26 24.80
CA THR A 70 24.39 13.33 25.05
C THR A 70 25.49 13.64 24.07
N ASP A 71 26.52 14.31 24.57
CA ASP A 71 27.80 14.47 23.91
C ASP A 71 28.46 13.09 23.85
N THR A 72 28.85 12.64 22.65
CA THR A 72 29.85 11.57 22.49
C THR A 72 30.62 11.84 21.21
N GLU A 73 31.71 12.58 21.41
CA GLU A 73 33.04 12.36 20.84
C GLU A 73 33.13 11.59 19.51
N SER A 74 33.50 12.34 18.49
CA SER A 74 34.02 11.82 17.23
C SER A 74 35.39 11.20 17.45
N ASP A 75 35.58 9.97 17.00
CA ASP A 75 36.88 9.50 16.55
C ASP A 75 36.73 8.50 15.40
N GLY A 76 37.41 8.83 14.31
CA GLY A 76 38.31 7.96 13.56
C GLY A 76 37.91 6.54 13.13
N ALA A 77 38.04 6.34 11.82
CA ALA A 77 38.49 5.12 11.15
C ALA A 77 37.48 3.98 10.88
N SER A 78 37.16 3.86 9.59
CA SER A 78 37.40 2.65 8.77
C SER A 78 37.39 1.30 9.50
N SER A 79 36.38 0.47 9.25
CA SER A 79 36.57 -0.95 8.90
C SER A 79 35.23 -1.62 8.59
N ASP A 80 35.23 -2.46 7.56
CA ASP A 80 34.16 -3.36 7.15
C ASP A 80 33.48 -4.06 8.33
N GLN A 81 32.25 -3.65 8.61
CA GLN A 81 31.38 -4.36 9.55
C GLN A 81 30.00 -4.49 8.90
N ASN A 82 29.80 -5.62 8.22
CA ASN A 82 28.50 -6.21 7.92
C ASN A 82 27.77 -6.53 9.23
N LYS A 83 27.36 -5.49 9.96
CA LYS A 83 26.48 -5.61 11.13
C LYS A 83 25.08 -5.76 10.57
N ASN A 84 24.53 -6.96 10.69
CA ASN A 84 23.09 -7.21 10.73
C ASN A 84 22.49 -6.35 11.85
N LYS A 85 22.31 -5.04 11.60
CA LYS A 85 21.57 -4.15 12.49
C LYS A 85 20.14 -4.64 12.44
N LYS A 86 19.73 -5.33 13.51
CA LYS A 86 18.35 -5.75 13.71
C LYS A 86 17.47 -4.51 13.57
N LYS A 87 16.61 -4.48 12.56
CA LYS A 87 15.67 -3.36 12.38
C LYS A 87 14.66 -3.43 13.53
N GLU A 88 14.61 -2.38 14.34
CA GLU A 88 13.62 -2.23 15.40
C GLU A 88 12.37 -1.55 14.84
N PHE A 89 11.20 -2.04 15.24
CA PHE A 89 9.92 -1.47 14.84
C PHE A 89 9.54 -0.28 15.74
N ARG A 90 9.17 0.86 15.13
CA ARG A 90 8.70 2.08 15.81
C ARG A 90 7.43 2.67 15.18
N GLY A 91 6.49 1.81 14.79
CA GLY A 91 5.25 2.24 14.13
C GLY A 91 4.00 2.10 15.00
N LEU A 92 2.85 2.20 14.34
CA LEU A 92 1.52 2.01 14.91
C LEU A 92 1.14 0.52 14.92
N PHE A 93 0.10 0.15 15.67
CA PHE A 93 -0.39 -1.22 15.73
C PHE A 93 -1.86 -1.30 15.31
N GLY A 94 -2.25 -2.41 14.70
CA GLY A 94 -3.63 -2.64 14.31
C GLY A 94 -3.94 -4.10 13.98
N THR A 95 -5.19 -4.35 13.64
CA THR A 95 -5.68 -5.61 13.08
C THR A 95 -5.71 -5.47 11.57
N LEU A 96 -5.07 -6.40 10.87
CA LEU A 96 -5.09 -6.45 9.42
C LEU A 96 -6.38 -7.12 8.96
N ASP A 97 -7.26 -6.39 8.29
CA ASP A 97 -8.54 -6.95 7.84
C ASP A 97 -8.45 -7.48 6.41
N ARG A 98 -7.67 -6.80 5.55
CA ARG A 98 -7.41 -7.19 4.17
C ARG A 98 -6.09 -6.61 3.69
N ILE A 99 -5.36 -7.33 2.82
CA ILE A 99 -4.25 -6.77 2.05
C ILE A 99 -4.42 -7.00 0.56
N GLY A 100 -4.52 -5.91 -0.21
CA GLY A 100 -4.66 -5.93 -1.66
C GLY A 100 -3.33 -5.78 -2.38
N GLU A 101 -3.41 -5.33 -3.63
CA GLU A 101 -2.25 -5.06 -4.49
C GLU A 101 -1.64 -3.69 -4.20
N GLN A 102 -2.52 -2.69 -4.01
CA GLN A 102 -2.18 -1.28 -3.85
C GLN A 102 -2.78 -0.67 -2.58
N ASP A 103 -3.57 -1.44 -1.83
CA ASP A 103 -4.29 -0.98 -0.66
C ASP A 103 -4.23 -2.01 0.47
N VAL A 104 -4.55 -1.55 1.67
CA VAL A 104 -4.62 -2.36 2.88
C VAL A 104 -5.70 -1.81 3.78
N VAL A 105 -6.43 -2.69 4.47
CA VAL A 105 -7.40 -2.30 5.49
C VAL A 105 -6.84 -2.68 6.85
N ILE A 106 -6.63 -1.69 7.71
CA ILE A 106 -6.11 -1.87 9.07
C ILE A 106 -7.02 -1.15 10.06
N ASN A 107 -7.54 -1.87 11.06
CA ASN A 107 -8.54 -1.37 12.00
C ASN A 107 -9.73 -0.71 11.27
N ASP A 108 -10.26 -1.37 10.25
CA ASP A 108 -11.35 -0.88 9.39
C ASP A 108 -11.01 0.39 8.57
N ASN A 109 -9.76 0.87 8.59
CA ASN A 109 -9.32 2.02 7.80
C ASN A 109 -8.65 1.55 6.51
N LEU A 110 -9.15 2.03 5.37
CA LEU A 110 -8.53 1.82 4.06
C LEU A 110 -7.32 2.75 3.92
N CYS A 111 -6.15 2.18 3.63
CA CYS A 111 -4.90 2.88 3.40
C CYS A 111 -4.29 2.44 2.06
N ASN A 112 -3.56 3.33 1.41
CA ASN A 112 -2.76 3.01 0.24
C ASN A 112 -1.46 2.31 0.66
N LEU A 113 -1.01 1.35 -0.14
CA LEU A 113 0.31 0.76 0.00
C LEU A 113 1.30 1.56 -0.84
N SER A 114 2.44 1.91 -0.25
CA SER A 114 3.52 2.51 -0.99
C SER A 114 4.01 1.58 -2.11
N SER A 115 4.42 2.15 -3.24
CA SER A 115 5.07 1.39 -4.32
C SER A 115 6.35 0.67 -3.87
N SER A 116 6.94 1.11 -2.76
CA SER A 116 8.13 0.54 -2.13
C SER A 116 7.84 -0.17 -0.80
N ILE A 117 6.59 -0.59 -0.58
CA ILE A 117 6.14 -1.27 0.66
C ILE A 117 7.07 -2.43 1.05
N GLN A 118 7.43 -2.48 2.32
CA GLN A 118 8.24 -3.57 2.89
C GLN A 118 7.49 -4.37 3.95
N TYR A 119 7.72 -5.67 3.95
CA TYR A 119 7.02 -6.63 4.80
C TYR A 119 8.00 -7.31 5.74
N TYR A 120 7.75 -7.27 7.03
CA TYR A 120 8.68 -7.76 8.05
C TYR A 120 8.06 -8.78 9.00
N SER A 121 8.86 -9.75 9.40
CA SER A 121 8.57 -10.62 10.54
C SER A 121 8.81 -9.89 11.86
N LYS A 122 8.38 -10.49 12.97
CA LYS A 122 8.65 -9.97 14.34
C LYS A 122 10.13 -9.77 14.67
N ASN A 123 11.02 -10.45 13.94
CA ASN A 123 12.46 -10.34 14.14
C ASN A 123 13.12 -9.29 13.22
N GLY A 124 12.32 -8.57 12.42
CA GLY A 124 12.81 -7.59 11.44
C GLY A 124 13.41 -8.21 10.18
N LYS A 125 13.23 -9.53 9.96
CA LYS A 125 13.55 -10.18 8.69
C LYS A 125 12.44 -9.90 7.69
N GLU A 126 12.81 -9.52 6.47
CA GLU A 126 11.89 -9.33 5.36
C GLU A 126 11.19 -10.64 4.98
N ILE A 127 9.88 -10.56 4.73
CA ILE A 127 9.00 -11.70 4.41
C ILE A 127 8.08 -11.34 3.24
N SER A 128 7.37 -12.32 2.69
CA SER A 128 6.39 -12.07 1.61
C SER A 128 5.06 -11.52 2.17
N LYS A 129 4.38 -10.67 1.38
CA LYS A 129 2.99 -10.23 1.58
C LYS A 129 2.05 -11.40 1.91
N SER A 130 2.23 -12.53 1.24
CA SER A 130 1.43 -13.75 1.44
C SER A 130 1.57 -14.39 2.83
N SER A 131 2.55 -13.95 3.63
CA SER A 131 2.76 -14.47 4.99
C SER A 131 1.75 -13.92 5.99
N PHE A 132 1.05 -12.83 5.65
CA PHE A 132 0.05 -12.19 6.49
C PHE A 132 -1.32 -12.82 6.26
N LYS A 133 -2.15 -12.81 7.31
CA LYS A 133 -3.52 -13.31 7.25
C LYS A 133 -4.49 -12.26 7.76
N ASP A 134 -5.70 -12.28 7.22
CA ASP A 134 -6.80 -11.46 7.70
C ASP A 134 -7.09 -11.77 9.19
N GLY A 135 -7.39 -10.74 9.97
CA GLY A 135 -7.52 -10.76 11.42
C GLY A 135 -6.19 -10.78 12.21
N GLU A 136 -5.03 -10.80 11.55
CA GLU A 136 -3.74 -10.81 12.24
C GLU A 136 -3.39 -9.45 12.85
N ARG A 137 -2.83 -9.45 14.06
CA ARG A 137 -2.31 -8.21 14.67
C ARG A 137 -0.96 -7.86 14.05
N VAL A 138 -0.88 -6.67 13.46
CA VAL A 138 0.30 -6.16 12.76
C VAL A 138 0.78 -4.84 13.36
N GLY A 139 2.06 -4.57 13.19
CA GLY A 139 2.64 -3.23 13.27
C GLY A 139 2.71 -2.63 11.88
N PHE A 140 2.50 -1.34 11.73
CA PHE A 140 2.66 -0.66 10.45
C PHE A 140 3.28 0.72 10.62
N MET A 141 3.93 1.21 9.58
CA MET A 141 4.53 2.54 9.54
C MET A 141 3.95 3.33 8.38
N MET A 142 3.44 4.52 8.68
CA MET A 142 2.86 5.44 7.70
C MET A 142 3.94 6.34 7.11
N ASN A 143 3.70 6.85 5.91
CA ASN A 143 4.49 7.92 5.31
C ASN A 143 4.22 9.22 6.10
N PRO A 144 5.25 9.91 6.64
CA PRO A 144 5.04 11.18 7.32
C PRO A 144 4.50 12.29 6.40
N ALA A 145 4.68 12.17 5.08
CA ALA A 145 4.14 13.11 4.10
C ALA A 145 2.70 12.79 3.67
N ASP A 146 2.25 11.54 3.84
CA ASP A 146 0.88 11.10 3.52
C ASP A 146 0.40 10.11 4.58
N SER A 147 -0.48 10.57 5.46
CA SER A 147 -1.01 9.79 6.59
C SER A 147 -1.81 8.55 6.19
N TYR A 148 -2.19 8.43 4.91
CA TYR A 148 -2.93 7.29 4.38
C TYR A 148 -2.05 6.33 3.56
N GLU A 149 -0.74 6.59 3.43
CA GLU A 149 0.19 5.71 2.73
C GLU A 149 1.00 4.88 3.74
N VAL A 150 0.85 3.55 3.68
CA VAL A 150 1.63 2.61 4.49
C VAL A 150 2.95 2.30 3.77
N MET A 151 4.06 2.47 4.48
CA MET A 151 5.41 2.20 3.98
C MET A 151 5.96 0.83 4.40
N SER A 152 5.52 0.31 5.55
CA SER A 152 5.89 -1.04 5.95
C SER A 152 4.87 -1.69 6.88
N ILE A 153 4.78 -3.02 6.83
CA ILE A 153 3.91 -3.85 7.68
C ILE A 153 4.76 -4.94 8.35
N TRP A 154 4.51 -5.18 9.63
CA TRP A 154 5.31 -6.01 10.53
C TRP A 154 4.43 -7.02 11.27
N LYS A 155 4.84 -8.29 11.30
CA LYS A 155 4.24 -9.27 12.22
C LYS A 155 4.65 -8.97 13.65
N ILE A 156 3.69 -9.07 14.57
CA ILE A 156 3.95 -8.86 16.00
C ILE A 156 4.10 -10.19 16.76
N LYS A 157 3.55 -11.30 16.25
CA LYS A 157 3.59 -12.62 16.89
C LYS A 157 4.22 -13.69 16.01
#